data_AF-A0A957TQX8-F1
#
_entry.id   AF-A0A957TQX8-F1
#
_cell.length_a   1.000
_cell.length_b   1.000
_cell.length_c   1.000
_cell.angle_alpha   90.00
_cell.angle_beta   90.00
_cell.angle_gamma   90.00
#
_symmetry.space_group_name_H-M   'P 1'
#
loop_
_entity.id
_entity.type
_entity.pdbx_description
1 polymer ?
#
loop_
_entity_poly.entity_id
_entity_poly.type
_entity_poly.pdbx_seq_one_letter_code
_entity_poly.pdbx_strand_id
1 'polypeptide(L)' 'EIEVLQLIADGMTNQEVANALVLTVSTVKVHTRNIYGKLGVRSRTQAVAKARTFGVV' A
#
# COMPACT_ATOMS: atom_id res chain seq x y z
N GLU A 1 2.55 -3.69 -7.37
CA GLU A 1 1.95 -3.76 -6.00
C GLU A 1 2.96 -3.49 -4.89
N ILE A 2 4.21 -4.01 -4.96
CA ILE A 2 5.25 -3.70 -3.96
C ILE A 2 5.51 -2.19 -3.86
N GLU A 3 5.59 -1.49 -5.00
CA GLU A 3 5.81 -0.05 -5.03
C GLU A 3 4.70 0.74 -4.28
N VAL A 4 3.43 0.38 -4.47
CA VAL A 4 2.31 0.95 -3.69
C VAL A 4 2.47 0.66 -2.20
N LEU A 5 2.90 -0.56 -1.83
CA LEU A 5 3.12 -0.93 -0.43
C LEU A 5 4.29 -0.14 0.20
N GLN A 6 5.38 0.08 -0.53
CA GLN A 6 6.53 0.88 -0.11
C GLN A 6 6.13 2.33 0.16
N LEU A 7 5.50 2.98 -0.81
CA LEU A 7 5.06 4.38 -0.65
C LEU A 7 4.07 4.53 0.52
N ILE A 8 3.22 3.52 0.76
CA ILE A 8 2.33 3.52 1.92
C ILE A 8 3.09 3.32 3.22
N ALA A 9 4.13 2.48 3.24
CA ALA A 9 5.02 2.29 4.38
C ALA A 9 5.83 3.55 4.72
N ASP A 10 6.12 4.37 3.70
CA ASP A 10 6.75 5.69 3.84
C ASP A 10 5.77 6.78 4.33
N GLY A 11 4.50 6.42 4.56
CA GLY A 11 3.48 7.31 5.11
C GLY A 11 2.63 8.05 4.07
N MET A 12 2.85 7.83 2.77
CA MET A 12 2.14 8.56 1.71
C MET A 12 0.66 8.19 1.61
N THR A 13 -0.23 9.17 1.63
CA THR A 13 -1.66 9.01 1.39
C THR A 13 -1.94 8.41 0.00
N ASN A 14 -3.13 7.83 -0.20
CA ASN A 14 -3.50 7.29 -1.52
C ASN A 14 -3.48 8.35 -2.63
N GLN A 15 -3.66 9.63 -2.30
CA GLN A 15 -3.55 10.73 -3.24
C GLN A 15 -2.09 10.98 -3.65
N GLU A 16 -1.17 11.00 -2.68
CA GLU A 16 0.25 11.17 -2.97
C GLU A 16 0.82 9.97 -3.74
N VAL A 17 0.40 8.75 -3.40
CA VAL A 17 0.75 7.55 -4.17
C VAL A 17 0.22 7.62 -5.60
N ALA A 18 -1.04 8.08 -5.77
CA ALA A 18 -1.63 8.25 -7.10
C ALA A 18 -0.83 9.26 -7.93
N ASN A 19 -0.43 10.38 -7.33
CA ASN A 19 0.38 11.39 -8.00
C ASN A 19 1.78 10.86 -8.34
N ALA A 20 2.44 10.16 -7.41
CA ALA A 20 3.79 9.62 -7.59
C ALA A 20 3.85 8.55 -8.69
N LEU A 21 2.80 7.73 -8.81
CA LEU A 21 2.73 6.65 -9.81
C LEU A 21 1.99 7.05 -11.10
N VAL A 22 1.55 8.30 -11.22
CA VAL A 22 0.73 8.79 -12.35
C VAL A 22 -0.52 7.91 -12.56
N LEU A 23 -1.19 7.58 -11.46
CA LEU A 23 -2.40 6.75 -11.40
C LEU A 23 -3.58 7.55 -10.85
N THR A 24 -4.77 6.97 -10.97
CA THR A 24 -5.94 7.49 -10.25
C THR A 24 -5.98 6.96 -8.81
N VAL A 25 -6.60 7.71 -7.91
CA VAL A 25 -6.82 7.27 -6.51
C VAL A 25 -7.65 5.99 -6.45
N SER A 26 -8.61 5.77 -7.36
CA SER A 26 -9.39 4.53 -7.43
C SER A 26 -8.50 3.33 -7.79
N THR A 27 -7.56 3.49 -8.73
CA THR A 27 -6.56 2.46 -9.05
C THR A 27 -5.70 2.14 -7.83
N VAL A 28 -5.21 3.14 -7.10
CA VAL A 28 -4.45 2.93 -5.86
C VAL A 28 -5.28 2.18 -4.81
N LYS A 29 -6.56 2.55 -4.64
CA LYS A 29 -7.47 1.83 -3.72
C LYS A 29 -7.60 0.34 -4.08
N VAL A 30 -7.71 0.00 -5.37
CA VAL A 30 -7.71 -1.40 -5.82
C VAL A 30 -6.42 -2.11 -5.45
N HIS A 31 -5.26 -1.51 -5.70
CA HIS A 31 -3.97 -2.07 -5.28
C HIS A 31 -3.90 -2.29 -3.77
N THR A 32 -4.32 -1.30 -2.95
CA THR A 32 -4.32 -1.48 -1.48
C THR A 32 -5.21 -2.62 -1.03
N ARG A 33 -6.39 -2.80 -1.66
CA ARG A 33 -7.29 -3.92 -1.34
C ARG A 33 -6.66 -5.27 -1.67
N ASN A 34 -5.99 -5.39 -2.82
CA ASN A 34 -5.30 -6.61 -3.22
C ASN A 34 -4.13 -6.92 -2.28
N ILE A 35 -3.32 -5.91 -1.94
CA ILE A 35 -2.22 -6.03 -0.98
C ILE A 35 -2.74 -6.51 0.36
N TYR A 36 -3.83 -5.91 0.86
CA TYR A 36 -4.41 -6.31 2.15
C TYR A 36 -4.93 -7.74 2.12
N GLY A 37 -5.55 -8.16 1.01
CA GLY A 37 -5.96 -9.54 0.80
C GLY A 37 -4.77 -10.52 0.83
N LYS A 38 -3.69 -10.20 0.10
CA LYS A 38 -2.47 -11.02 0.06
C LYS A 38 -1.75 -11.09 1.41
N LEU A 39 -1.75 -10.00 2.16
CA LEU A 39 -1.17 -9.95 3.49
C LEU A 39 -2.12 -10.48 4.58
N GLY A 40 -3.41 -10.73 4.27
CA GLY A 40 -4.40 -11.15 5.26
C GLY A 40 -4.64 -10.11 6.36
N VAL A 41 -4.69 -8.83 5.99
CA VAL A 41 -4.89 -7.69 6.89
C VAL A 41 -6.11 -6.88 6.47
N ARG A 42 -6.59 -5.98 7.35
CA ARG A 42 -7.78 -5.16 7.09
C ARG A 42 -7.53 -3.66 7.09
N SER A 43 -6.32 -3.23 7.47
CA SER A 43 -5.99 -1.82 7.55
C SER A 43 -4.60 -1.50 7.03
N ARG A 44 -4.41 -0.23 6.70
CA ARG A 44 -3.14 0.35 6.27
C ARG A 44 -2.03 0.08 7.30
N THR A 45 -2.29 0.37 8.57
CA THR A 45 -1.33 0.17 9.65
C THR A 45 -0.93 -1.30 9.80
N GLN A 46 -1.90 -2.22 9.69
CA GLN A 46 -1.61 -3.66 9.71
C GLN A 46 -0.78 -4.09 8.50
N ALA A 47 -1.06 -3.57 7.31
CA ALA A 47 -0.29 -3.86 6.10
C ALA A 47 1.15 -3.41 6.23
N VAL A 48 1.40 -2.19 6.71
CA VAL A 48 2.75 -1.66 6.94
C VAL A 48 3.48 -2.47 8.01
N ALA A 49 2.84 -2.75 9.14
CA ALA A 49 3.44 -3.57 10.20
C ALA A 49 3.83 -4.96 9.68
N LYS A 50 2.95 -5.62 8.93
CA LYS A 50 3.17 -6.96 8.40
C LYS A 50 4.23 -6.99 7.29
N ALA A 51 4.26 -5.97 6.43
CA ALA A 51 5.28 -5.83 5.41
C ALA A 51 6.69 -5.68 6.02
N ARG A 52 6.81 -4.92 7.13
CA ARG A 52 8.05 -4.82 7.91
C ARG A 52 8.47 -6.14 8.52
N THR A 53 7.52 -6.92 9.08
CA THR A 53 7.86 -8.25 9.64
C THR A 53 8.37 -9.24 8.60
N PHE A 54 7.99 -9.07 7.33
CA PHE A 54 8.45 -9.91 6.23
C PHE A 54 9.70 -9.37 5.51
N GLY A 55 10.23 -8.21 5.92
CA GLY A 55 11.37 -7.57 5.26
C GLY A 55 11.07 -7.10 3.83
N VAL A 56 9.80 -6.85 3.51
CA VAL A 56 9.34 -6.39 2.19
C VAL A 56 9.44 -4.86 2.08
N VAL A 57 9.35 -4.17 3.22
CA VAL A 57 9.53 -2.72 3.41
C VAL A 57 10.20 -2.43 4.75
#